data_AF-A0A416WCY0-F1
#
_entry.id   AF-A0A416WCY0-F1
#
_cell.length_a   1.000
_cell.length_b   1.000
_cell.length_c   1.000
_cell.angle_alpha   90.00
_cell.angle_beta   90.00
_cell.angle_gamma   90.00
#
_symmetry.space_group_name_H-M   'P 1'
#
loop_
_entity.id
_entity.type
_entity.pdbx_description
1 polymer ?
#
loop_
_entity_poly.entity_id
_entity_poly.type
_entity_poly.pdbx_seq_one_letter_code
_entity_poly.pdbx_strand_id
1 'polypeptide(L)'
;MEKIKKILAMVLSVALLFSGMIFDNTVTKADETNTWSGEAIISPEQNKLIGAGYIDIKWNNTLENVKQYKVYIDGTLKKTMSPSGDIMKFEFYTTNVKGYTEQIVAELKDNTVVKSDVRNFYVTKKGICVNRRDMGAAVDPASMNIGWYYDWDYKSLKDWNYKNKKFYDLEFVPMIWGDDSVDISKRCEYANRKGYKYMLSYNEPDLKGESNKQPDTMRYRWNEMIDSKGSLRLGSPATETFQINSDKWWTPFWNGLNQTQKNNMTFIAVHAYQHYYDNADTALEYLHTIDEIYAKYKKPIWITEFAVADSGNVFNPKNAKHNAQVQEFMKIVLKGLNERSYVERYSWFDFNPEDSKTGASGIYYYDTGKLTTLGQIYANIGNPAGYNAKKYNVLYTTSKNTSMASCVAAVPTTVYSVTAKKKAFSYSIKSVKRAAGYQVQYSLNKKFSTKKKYKTKTKNISATSATVKNGTIKKLTKKKTYYVRVRAYKVINGKKYYCKWSKTNKVKIKK
;
A
#
# COMPACT_ATOMS: atom_id res chain seq x y z
N MET A 1 66.88 -77.35 -31.67
CA MET A 1 66.87 -75.86 -31.60
C MET A 1 65.74 -75.49 -30.66
N GLU A 2 66.03 -75.46 -29.35
CA GLU A 2 66.30 -74.22 -28.58
C GLU A 2 65.13 -73.22 -28.70
N LYS A 3 64.47 -72.71 -27.64
CA LYS A 3 64.67 -72.69 -26.18
C LYS A 3 63.30 -72.27 -25.57
N ILE A 4 62.71 -73.05 -24.67
CA ILE A 4 62.62 -72.80 -23.19
C ILE A 4 61.70 -71.60 -22.83
N LYS A 5 60.44 -71.80 -22.35
CA LYS A 5 59.96 -72.15 -20.97
C LYS A 5 60.31 -71.06 -19.94
N LYS A 6 59.48 -70.57 -19.00
CA LYS A 6 58.27 -70.99 -18.24
C LYS A 6 57.75 -69.69 -17.54
N ILE A 7 56.58 -69.58 -16.89
CA ILE A 7 56.19 -70.09 -15.55
C ILE A 7 54.71 -69.64 -15.36
N LEU A 8 53.74 -70.55 -15.30
CA LEU A 8 53.12 -71.21 -14.12
C LEU A 8 52.07 -70.38 -13.37
N ALA A 9 50.89 -70.99 -13.26
CA ALA A 9 49.73 -70.63 -12.47
C ALA A 9 49.90 -70.97 -10.98
N MET A 10 49.09 -70.35 -10.10
CA MET A 10 48.28 -71.06 -9.10
C MET A 10 47.34 -70.12 -8.31
N VAL A 11 46.17 -70.66 -7.98
CA VAL A 11 45.07 -70.11 -7.18
C VAL A 11 45.27 -70.50 -5.71
N LEU A 12 45.00 -69.61 -4.74
CA LEU A 12 44.10 -69.80 -3.55
C LEU A 12 44.37 -68.77 -2.43
N SER A 13 43.39 -67.87 -2.22
CA SER A 13 42.66 -67.57 -0.98
C SER A 13 43.35 -67.32 0.41
N VAL A 14 42.85 -66.24 1.03
CA VAL A 14 42.53 -65.98 2.47
C VAL A 14 43.42 -64.97 3.25
N ALA A 15 42.69 -64.02 3.86
CA ALA A 15 42.94 -63.21 5.07
C ALA A 15 43.71 -61.87 4.97
N LEU A 16 42.91 -60.80 5.02
CA LEU A 16 42.96 -59.70 6.00
C LEU A 16 44.34 -59.30 6.56
N LEU A 17 44.85 -58.16 6.08
CA LEU A 17 45.62 -57.24 6.92
C LEU A 17 45.16 -55.81 6.65
N PHE A 18 44.51 -55.23 7.65
CA PHE A 18 44.30 -53.79 7.79
C PHE A 18 45.66 -53.09 7.74
N SER A 19 45.84 -52.19 6.77
CA SER A 19 46.82 -51.12 6.87
C SER A 19 46.07 -49.81 6.71
N GLY A 20 46.10 -49.02 7.79
CA GLY A 20 45.44 -47.72 7.84
C GLY A 20 46.07 -46.78 6.82
N MET A 21 45.32 -46.47 5.77
CA MET A 21 45.50 -45.20 5.07
C MET A 21 44.80 -44.14 5.90
N ILE A 22 45.58 -43.30 6.56
CA ILE A 22 45.11 -42.00 7.03
C ILE A 22 44.80 -41.21 5.77
N PHE A 23 43.52 -41.08 5.43
CA PHE A 23 43.07 -40.03 4.52
C PHE A 23 43.22 -38.71 5.26
N ASP A 24 44.15 -37.90 4.78
CA ASP A 24 44.34 -36.52 5.21
C ASP A 24 43.10 -35.70 4.78
N ASN A 25 42.13 -35.55 5.68
CA ASN A 25 40.89 -34.79 5.47
C ASN A 25 41.14 -33.28 5.58
N THR A 26 42.05 -32.73 4.77
CA THR A 26 42.43 -31.31 4.85
C THR A 26 42.15 -30.52 3.57
N VAL A 27 41.11 -30.90 2.80
CA VAL A 27 40.66 -30.12 1.62
C VAL A 27 39.15 -29.79 1.62
N THR A 28 38.42 -29.92 2.73
CA THR A 28 36.94 -29.71 2.71
C THR A 28 36.43 -28.38 3.26
N LYS A 29 37.22 -27.55 3.95
CA LYS A 29 36.69 -26.30 4.55
C LYS A 29 36.60 -25.10 3.60
N ALA A 30 37.52 -24.94 2.65
CA ALA A 30 37.55 -23.77 1.77
C ALA A 30 36.49 -23.85 0.65
N ASP A 31 36.27 -25.04 0.09
CA ASP A 31 35.28 -25.26 -0.97
C ASP A 31 33.85 -25.19 -0.44
N GLU A 32 33.58 -25.70 0.77
CA GLU A 32 32.26 -25.61 1.41
C GLU A 32 31.88 -24.15 1.76
N THR A 33 32.85 -23.34 2.22
CA THR A 33 32.61 -21.93 2.56
C THR A 33 32.39 -21.06 1.33
N ASN A 34 33.17 -21.27 0.27
CA ASN A 34 32.97 -20.57 -1.02
C ASN A 34 31.62 -20.94 -1.67
N THR A 35 31.23 -22.21 -1.61
CA THR A 35 29.93 -22.68 -2.12
C THR A 35 28.77 -22.06 -1.34
N TRP A 36 28.86 -22.05 0.00
CA TRP A 36 27.84 -21.41 0.82
C TRP A 36 27.73 -19.92 0.54
N SER A 37 28.82 -19.19 0.31
CA SER A 37 28.77 -17.76 0.05
C SER A 37 27.81 -17.39 -1.09
N GLY A 38 27.85 -18.13 -2.21
CA GLY A 38 26.97 -17.89 -3.36
C GLY A 38 25.53 -18.38 -3.17
N GLU A 39 25.33 -19.45 -2.39
CA GLU A 39 24.04 -20.14 -2.24
C GLU A 39 23.31 -19.84 -0.92
N ALA A 40 23.93 -19.08 -0.02
CA ALA A 40 23.44 -18.83 1.33
C ALA A 40 22.02 -18.28 1.31
N ILE A 41 21.79 -17.17 0.59
CA ILE A 41 20.50 -16.48 0.62
C ILE A 41 19.52 -17.20 -0.29
N ILE A 42 18.32 -17.46 0.22
CA ILE A 42 17.20 -18.11 -0.48
C ILE A 42 16.18 -17.05 -0.93
N SER A 43 15.86 -16.09 -0.07
CA SER A 43 14.85 -15.06 -0.33
C SER A 43 15.27 -13.74 0.31
N PRO A 44 15.03 -12.59 -0.35
CA PRO A 44 14.56 -12.47 -1.73
C PRO A 44 15.50 -13.08 -2.79
N GLU A 45 14.99 -13.31 -4.00
CA GLU A 45 15.82 -13.67 -5.16
C GLU A 45 16.63 -12.45 -5.63
N GLN A 46 17.77 -12.69 -6.28
CA GLN A 46 18.62 -11.62 -6.81
C GLN A 46 17.83 -10.71 -7.78
N ASN A 47 17.91 -9.40 -7.53
CA ASN A 47 17.23 -8.34 -8.27
C ASN A 47 15.70 -8.44 -8.31
N LYS A 48 15.07 -9.22 -7.42
CA LYS A 48 13.60 -9.38 -7.39
C LYS A 48 12.91 -8.07 -7.00
N LEU A 49 11.80 -7.77 -7.68
CA LEU A 49 10.85 -6.73 -7.26
C LEU A 49 9.77 -7.36 -6.37
N ILE A 50 9.59 -6.83 -5.17
CA ILE A 50 8.66 -7.37 -4.16
C ILE A 50 7.75 -6.28 -3.60
N GLY A 51 6.57 -6.70 -3.13
CA GLY A 51 5.62 -5.81 -2.46
C GLY A 51 6.15 -5.28 -1.12
N ALA A 52 5.98 -3.99 -0.87
CA ALA A 52 6.26 -3.36 0.41
C ALA A 52 5.46 -3.97 1.57
N GLY A 53 5.95 -3.78 2.79
CA GLY A 53 5.45 -4.42 4.01
C GLY A 53 6.53 -5.30 4.63
N TYR A 54 6.15 -6.48 5.08
CA TYR A 54 7.00 -7.49 5.71
C TYR A 54 7.57 -8.43 4.65
N ILE A 55 8.88 -8.55 4.62
CA ILE A 55 9.66 -9.31 3.66
C ILE A 55 10.43 -10.38 4.42
N ASP A 56 10.38 -11.62 3.94
CA ASP A 56 11.16 -12.71 4.50
C ASP A 56 12.56 -12.73 3.90
N ILE A 57 13.56 -12.44 4.74
CA ILE A 57 14.96 -12.75 4.48
C ILE A 57 15.21 -14.18 4.92
N LYS A 58 15.52 -15.08 3.99
CA LYS A 58 15.76 -16.51 4.28
C LYS A 58 17.13 -16.92 3.79
N TRP A 59 17.81 -17.77 4.55
CA TRP A 59 19.11 -18.32 4.16
C TRP A 59 19.30 -19.75 4.65
N ASN A 60 20.14 -20.49 3.93
CA ASN A 60 20.52 -21.86 4.24
C ASN A 60 21.39 -21.91 5.51
N ASN A 61 21.02 -22.77 6.45
CA ASN A 61 21.79 -23.06 7.65
C ASN A 61 22.66 -24.32 7.50
N THR A 62 23.37 -24.43 6.36
CA THR A 62 24.15 -25.63 6.03
C THR A 62 25.61 -25.54 6.47
N LEU A 63 26.10 -24.35 6.87
CA LEU A 63 27.45 -24.21 7.40
C LEU A 63 27.59 -24.90 8.76
N GLU A 64 28.63 -25.71 8.88
CA GLU A 64 28.98 -26.35 10.15
C GLU A 64 29.59 -25.37 11.15
N ASN A 65 29.48 -25.71 12.44
CA ASN A 65 30.15 -25.00 13.53
C ASN A 65 29.84 -23.51 13.65
N VAL A 66 28.71 -23.06 13.07
CA VAL A 66 28.23 -21.69 13.24
C VAL A 66 27.89 -21.43 14.70
N LYS A 67 28.45 -20.36 15.25
CA LYS A 67 28.10 -19.80 16.56
C LYS A 67 26.87 -18.91 16.45
N GLN A 68 26.84 -18.02 15.45
CA GLN A 68 25.72 -17.12 15.20
C GLN A 68 25.73 -16.59 13.76
N TYR A 69 24.56 -16.18 13.28
CA TYR A 69 24.39 -15.40 12.06
C TYR A 69 24.08 -13.95 12.38
N LYS A 70 24.54 -13.05 11.51
CA LYS A 70 24.25 -11.62 11.51
C LYS A 70 23.64 -11.23 10.18
N VAL A 71 22.48 -10.59 10.22
CA VAL A 71 21.74 -10.13 9.03
C VAL A 71 22.00 -8.64 8.83
N TYR A 72 22.55 -8.28 7.69
CA TYR A 72 22.82 -6.89 7.30
C TYR A 72 21.87 -6.47 6.17
N ILE A 73 21.30 -5.28 6.29
CA ILE A 73 20.52 -4.62 5.22
C ILE A 73 21.10 -3.23 5.02
N ASP A 74 21.47 -2.89 3.78
CA ASP A 74 22.20 -1.67 3.41
C ASP A 74 23.46 -1.47 4.27
N GLY A 75 24.24 -2.55 4.46
CA GLY A 75 25.43 -2.56 5.32
C GLY A 75 25.18 -2.35 6.82
N THR A 76 23.92 -2.21 7.25
CA THR A 76 23.55 -2.00 8.65
C THR A 76 23.09 -3.31 9.28
N LEU A 77 23.70 -3.70 10.41
CA LEU A 77 23.28 -4.87 11.19
C LEU A 77 21.83 -4.69 11.67
N LYS A 78 20.96 -5.63 11.29
CA LYS A 78 19.54 -5.64 11.71
C LYS A 78 19.28 -6.67 12.80
N LYS A 79 19.95 -7.82 12.77
CA LYS A 79 19.70 -8.91 13.71
C LYS A 79 20.91 -9.82 13.86
N THR A 80 21.11 -10.33 15.08
CA THR A 80 21.98 -11.47 15.39
C THR A 80 21.11 -12.63 15.86
N MET A 81 21.39 -13.85 15.39
CA MET A 81 20.59 -15.05 15.66
C MET A 81 21.47 -16.28 15.83
N SER A 82 21.14 -17.16 16.78
CA SER A 82 21.74 -18.49 16.86
C SER A 82 21.23 -19.38 15.73
N PRO A 83 22.04 -20.32 15.20
CA PRO A 83 21.59 -21.26 14.18
C PRO A 83 20.44 -22.15 14.69
N SER A 84 19.43 -22.38 13.86
CA SER A 84 18.32 -23.31 14.14
C SER A 84 17.61 -23.78 12.86
N GLY A 85 17.33 -25.09 12.79
CA GLY A 85 16.72 -25.72 11.61
C GLY A 85 17.59 -25.61 10.35
N ASP A 86 17.07 -26.09 9.22
CA ASP A 86 17.83 -26.09 7.95
C ASP A 86 17.77 -24.73 7.22
N ILE A 87 16.69 -23.96 7.47
CA ILE A 87 16.47 -22.65 6.87
C ILE A 87 16.23 -21.63 7.97
N MET A 88 17.12 -20.64 8.02
CA MET A 88 16.96 -19.48 8.87
C MET A 88 16.04 -18.45 8.23
N LYS A 89 15.40 -17.64 9.08
CA LYS A 89 14.49 -16.59 8.64
C LYS A 89 14.55 -15.35 9.54
N PHE A 90 14.64 -14.18 8.91
CA PHE A 90 14.47 -12.87 9.53
C PHE A 90 13.41 -12.09 8.76
N GLU A 91 12.55 -11.36 9.48
CA GLU A 91 11.51 -10.56 8.84
C GLU A 91 11.89 -9.09 8.83
N PHE A 92 12.04 -8.54 7.63
CA PHE A 92 12.37 -7.14 7.40
C PHE A 92 11.11 -6.37 7.00
N TYR A 93 10.85 -5.24 7.66
CA TYR A 93 9.70 -4.38 7.35
C TYR A 93 10.13 -3.08 6.69
N THR A 94 9.52 -2.73 5.55
CA THR A 94 9.72 -1.43 4.90
C THR A 94 8.57 -1.05 3.97
N THR A 95 8.32 0.26 3.87
CA THR A 95 7.42 0.86 2.87
C THR A 95 8.14 1.75 1.86
N ASN A 96 9.46 1.89 1.98
CA ASN A 96 10.21 2.76 1.10
C ASN A 96 10.41 2.08 -0.26
N VAL A 97 9.98 2.76 -1.32
CA VAL A 97 10.18 2.34 -2.71
C VAL A 97 11.63 2.60 -3.10
N LYS A 98 12.51 1.61 -2.87
CA LYS A 98 13.92 1.66 -3.22
C LYS A 98 14.52 0.26 -3.38
N GLY A 99 15.75 0.19 -3.89
CA GLY A 99 16.60 -0.98 -3.78
C GLY A 99 17.21 -1.12 -2.39
N TYR A 100 17.48 -2.37 -2.00
CA TYR A 100 18.18 -2.76 -0.79
C TYR A 100 19.27 -3.75 -1.13
N THR A 101 20.36 -3.71 -0.37
CA THR A 101 21.36 -4.78 -0.35
C THR A 101 21.19 -5.60 0.91
N GLU A 102 21.31 -6.92 0.83
CA GLU A 102 21.35 -7.81 1.97
C GLU A 102 22.61 -8.68 1.97
N GLN A 103 23.09 -9.01 3.17
CA GLN A 103 24.21 -9.92 3.37
C GLN A 103 24.04 -10.67 4.69
N ILE A 104 24.34 -11.96 4.66
CA ILE A 104 24.38 -12.82 5.84
C ILE A 104 25.84 -13.05 6.21
N VAL A 105 26.17 -12.84 7.48
CA VAL A 105 27.50 -13.10 8.02
C VAL A 105 27.39 -14.19 9.06
N ALA A 106 28.06 -15.32 8.83
CA ALA A 106 28.19 -16.41 9.77
C ALA A 106 29.47 -16.24 10.58
N GLU A 107 29.37 -16.27 11.90
CA GLU A 107 30.52 -16.36 12.80
C GLU A 107 30.61 -17.79 13.31
N LEU A 108 31.74 -18.44 13.09
CA LEU A 108 32.00 -19.80 13.53
C LEU A 108 32.52 -19.84 14.96
N LYS A 109 32.47 -21.01 15.59
CA LYS A 109 32.93 -21.23 16.98
C LYS A 109 34.43 -20.95 17.19
N ASP A 110 35.23 -21.09 16.13
CA ASP A 110 36.67 -20.77 16.12
C ASP A 110 36.97 -19.29 15.82
N ASN A 111 35.93 -18.44 15.75
CA ASN A 111 35.97 -17.02 15.38
C ASN A 111 36.24 -16.73 13.89
N THR A 112 36.24 -17.75 13.03
CA THR A 112 36.21 -17.54 11.57
C THR A 112 34.92 -16.83 11.16
N VAL A 113 35.01 -15.93 10.19
CA VAL A 113 33.87 -15.18 9.64
C VAL A 113 33.67 -15.54 8.18
N VAL A 114 32.50 -16.07 7.84
CA VAL A 114 32.09 -16.41 6.47
C VAL A 114 30.96 -15.46 6.07
N LYS A 115 31.03 -14.87 4.88
CA LYS A 115 30.03 -13.92 4.38
C LYS A 115 29.34 -14.48 3.16
N SER A 116 28.02 -14.30 3.07
CA SER A 116 27.32 -14.51 1.82
C SER A 116 27.73 -13.46 0.79
N ASP A 117 27.48 -13.76 -0.47
CA ASP A 117 27.39 -12.75 -1.52
C ASP A 117 26.35 -11.71 -1.14
N VAL A 118 26.60 -10.47 -1.58
CA VAL A 118 25.64 -9.38 -1.41
C VAL A 118 24.53 -9.58 -2.42
N ARG A 119 23.30 -9.63 -1.92
CA ARG A 119 22.10 -9.75 -2.76
C ARG A 119 21.37 -8.43 -2.84
N ASN A 120 20.89 -8.10 -4.04
CA ASN A 120 20.03 -6.93 -4.24
C ASN A 120 18.58 -7.36 -4.34
N PHE A 121 17.68 -6.60 -3.72
CA PHE A 121 16.25 -6.70 -3.98
C PHE A 121 15.61 -5.32 -4.00
N TYR A 122 14.43 -5.23 -4.59
CA TYR A 122 13.77 -3.97 -4.87
C TYR A 122 12.35 -3.98 -4.32
N VAL A 123 11.96 -2.89 -3.66
CA VAL A 123 10.63 -2.79 -3.06
C VAL A 123 9.76 -1.81 -3.84
N THR A 124 8.53 -2.23 -4.15
CA THR A 124 7.47 -1.36 -4.66
C THR A 124 6.19 -1.53 -3.85
N LYS A 125 5.33 -0.50 -3.85
CA LYS A 125 3.96 -0.59 -3.30
C LYS A 125 2.95 -1.09 -4.34
N LYS A 126 3.33 -1.04 -5.62
CA LYS A 126 2.44 -1.20 -6.76
C LYS A 126 2.10 -2.67 -7.00
N GLY A 127 0.80 -2.98 -7.03
CA GLY A 127 0.26 -4.29 -7.37
C GLY A 127 -0.84 -4.21 -8.42
N ILE A 128 -1.61 -5.28 -8.57
CA ILE A 128 -2.80 -5.29 -9.42
C ILE A 128 -3.85 -6.29 -8.90
N CYS A 129 -5.12 -5.99 -9.11
CA CYS A 129 -6.22 -6.94 -8.97
C CYS A 129 -6.58 -7.48 -10.36
N VAL A 130 -6.65 -8.80 -10.51
CA VAL A 130 -7.00 -9.44 -11.79
C VAL A 130 -7.91 -10.63 -11.55
N ASN A 131 -9.05 -10.69 -12.21
CA ASN A 131 -9.92 -11.86 -12.14
C ASN A 131 -9.42 -12.97 -13.10
N ARG A 132 -9.95 -14.18 -12.93
CA ARG A 132 -9.67 -15.34 -13.79
C ARG A 132 -10.50 -15.38 -15.08
N ARG A 133 -11.53 -14.54 -15.20
CA ARG A 133 -12.45 -14.53 -16.35
C ARG A 133 -11.79 -13.91 -17.57
N ASP A 134 -11.30 -12.69 -17.44
CA ASP A 134 -10.83 -11.86 -18.55
C ASP A 134 -9.62 -10.98 -18.18
N MET A 135 -9.66 -10.25 -17.06
CA MET A 135 -8.61 -9.32 -16.65
C MET A 135 -7.22 -9.95 -16.65
N GLY A 136 -7.07 -11.12 -16.02
CA GLY A 136 -5.80 -11.83 -15.94
C GLY A 136 -5.40 -12.61 -17.20
N ALA A 137 -6.24 -12.66 -18.23
CA ALA A 137 -6.10 -13.63 -19.32
C ALA A 137 -4.89 -13.37 -20.22
N ALA A 138 -4.67 -12.11 -20.63
CA ALA A 138 -3.65 -11.74 -21.61
C ALA A 138 -2.55 -10.83 -21.04
N VAL A 139 -2.86 -10.05 -20.01
CA VAL A 139 -1.95 -9.04 -19.44
C VAL A 139 -0.63 -9.67 -18.95
N ASP A 140 0.47 -9.01 -19.27
CA ASP A 140 1.78 -9.35 -18.72
C ASP A 140 2.03 -8.52 -17.45
N PRO A 141 2.10 -9.10 -16.24
CA PRO A 141 2.40 -8.34 -15.02
C PRO A 141 3.75 -7.60 -15.11
N ALA A 142 4.75 -8.15 -15.82
CA ALA A 142 6.02 -7.47 -16.02
C ALA A 142 5.88 -6.18 -16.85
N SER A 143 4.84 -6.06 -17.68
CA SER A 143 4.52 -4.81 -18.42
C SER A 143 4.26 -3.63 -17.48
N MET A 144 3.83 -3.87 -16.24
CA MET A 144 3.43 -2.84 -15.28
C MET A 144 4.44 -2.64 -14.13
N ASN A 145 5.52 -3.42 -14.07
CA ASN A 145 6.50 -3.38 -12.97
C ASN A 145 5.85 -3.52 -11.58
N ILE A 146 4.99 -4.51 -11.41
CA ILE A 146 4.26 -4.76 -10.15
C ILE A 146 5.01 -5.75 -9.25
N GLY A 147 4.86 -5.60 -7.94
CA GLY A 147 5.49 -6.48 -6.94
C GLY A 147 4.55 -7.53 -6.34
N TRP A 148 3.24 -7.41 -6.54
CA TRP A 148 2.24 -8.31 -5.96
C TRP A 148 0.92 -8.25 -6.74
N TYR A 149 0.05 -9.24 -6.53
CA TYR A 149 -1.32 -9.24 -7.05
C TYR A 149 -2.29 -9.98 -6.12
N TYR A 150 -3.59 -9.78 -6.35
CA TYR A 150 -4.67 -10.62 -5.82
C TYR A 150 -5.77 -10.79 -6.88
N ASP A 151 -6.65 -11.78 -6.70
CA ASP A 151 -7.70 -12.14 -7.66
C ASP A 151 -9.07 -12.40 -7.02
N TRP A 152 -9.27 -11.84 -5.83
CA TRP A 152 -10.45 -12.08 -4.97
C TRP A 152 -10.65 -13.53 -4.51
N ASP A 153 -9.69 -14.43 -4.80
CA ASP A 153 -9.73 -15.83 -4.42
C ASP A 153 -8.72 -16.11 -3.28
N TYR A 154 -8.85 -17.27 -2.63
CA TYR A 154 -7.89 -17.72 -1.61
C TYR A 154 -6.76 -18.58 -2.22
N LYS A 155 -6.91 -18.96 -3.50
CA LYS A 155 -5.92 -19.72 -4.28
C LYS A 155 -5.35 -18.85 -5.40
N SER A 156 -4.03 -18.94 -5.59
CA SER A 156 -3.36 -18.17 -6.64
C SER A 156 -3.74 -18.65 -8.04
N LEU A 157 -3.46 -17.83 -9.05
CA LEU A 157 -3.55 -18.24 -10.46
C LEU A 157 -2.70 -19.50 -10.76
N LYS A 158 -1.56 -19.64 -10.06
CA LYS A 158 -0.71 -20.82 -10.14
C LYS A 158 -1.39 -22.07 -9.61
N ASP A 159 -2.03 -21.96 -8.45
CA ASP A 159 -2.74 -23.06 -7.81
C ASP A 159 -4.01 -23.49 -8.56
N TRP A 160 -4.61 -22.56 -9.31
CA TRP A 160 -5.71 -22.85 -10.24
C TRP A 160 -5.26 -23.42 -11.58
N ASN A 161 -3.96 -23.61 -11.80
CA ASN A 161 -3.38 -23.95 -13.10
C ASN A 161 -3.83 -22.99 -14.23
N TYR A 162 -4.04 -21.71 -13.92
CA TYR A 162 -4.59 -20.74 -14.86
C TYR A 162 -3.72 -20.57 -16.09
N LYS A 163 -4.33 -20.28 -17.25
CA LYS A 163 -3.63 -20.23 -18.56
C LYS A 163 -2.49 -19.22 -18.60
N ASN A 164 -2.63 -18.06 -17.95
CA ASN A 164 -1.59 -17.04 -17.94
C ASN A 164 -0.53 -17.35 -16.87
N LYS A 165 0.54 -18.04 -17.29
CA LYS A 165 1.64 -18.45 -16.41
C LYS A 165 2.53 -17.28 -15.95
N LYS A 166 2.39 -16.08 -16.53
CA LYS A 166 3.24 -14.92 -16.22
C LYS A 166 3.07 -14.40 -14.79
N PHE A 167 2.00 -14.76 -14.10
CA PHE A 167 1.75 -14.42 -12.69
C PHE A 167 2.37 -15.41 -11.68
N TYR A 168 2.95 -16.52 -12.14
CA TYR A 168 3.31 -17.64 -11.26
C TYR A 168 4.44 -17.33 -10.27
N ASP A 169 5.31 -16.37 -10.63
CA ASP A 169 6.47 -15.98 -9.83
C ASP A 169 6.28 -14.61 -9.14
N LEU A 170 5.05 -14.08 -9.18
CA LEU A 170 4.64 -12.85 -8.52
C LEU A 170 4.02 -13.17 -7.15
N GLU A 171 4.22 -12.28 -6.17
CA GLU A 171 3.61 -12.44 -4.85
C GLU A 171 2.08 -12.41 -4.95
N PHE A 172 1.43 -13.52 -4.58
CA PHE A 172 -0.01 -13.61 -4.46
C PHE A 172 -0.47 -13.29 -3.04
N VAL A 173 -1.51 -12.46 -2.93
CA VAL A 173 -2.21 -12.19 -1.67
C VAL A 173 -3.60 -12.83 -1.72
N PRO A 174 -3.87 -13.87 -0.91
CA PRO A 174 -5.19 -14.50 -0.88
C PRO A 174 -6.24 -13.58 -0.26
N MET A 175 -7.50 -13.83 -0.61
CA MET A 175 -8.67 -13.15 -0.06
C MET A 175 -9.74 -14.15 0.38
N ILE A 176 -10.35 -13.87 1.53
CA ILE A 176 -11.63 -14.45 1.92
C ILE A 176 -12.69 -13.44 1.49
N TRP A 177 -13.16 -13.54 0.24
CA TRP A 177 -14.10 -12.58 -0.34
C TRP A 177 -15.40 -12.49 0.45
N GLY A 178 -15.94 -13.64 0.87
CA GLY A 178 -17.13 -13.76 1.68
C GLY A 178 -17.37 -15.17 2.21
N ASP A 179 -18.61 -15.45 2.61
CA ASP A 179 -19.07 -16.81 2.92
C ASP A 179 -19.01 -17.66 1.64
N ASP A 180 -18.42 -18.85 1.74
CA ASP A 180 -18.23 -19.78 0.63
C ASP A 180 -18.50 -21.21 1.12
N SER A 181 -18.65 -22.15 0.18
CA SER A 181 -18.68 -23.59 0.45
C SER A 181 -17.45 -24.11 1.22
N VAL A 182 -16.30 -23.45 1.07
CA VAL A 182 -15.08 -23.77 1.82
C VAL A 182 -14.98 -22.88 3.06
N ASP A 183 -14.92 -23.52 4.23
CA ASP A 183 -14.81 -22.82 5.52
C ASP A 183 -13.61 -21.88 5.60
N ILE A 184 -13.74 -20.83 6.41
CA ILE A 184 -12.65 -19.87 6.70
C ILE A 184 -11.40 -20.61 7.21
N SER A 185 -11.57 -21.60 8.09
CA SER A 185 -10.46 -22.36 8.66
C SER A 185 -9.64 -23.09 7.59
N LYS A 186 -10.30 -23.78 6.66
CA LYS A 186 -9.66 -24.49 5.55
C LYS A 186 -8.96 -23.55 4.57
N ARG A 187 -9.53 -22.36 4.33
CA ARG A 187 -8.89 -21.32 3.49
C ARG A 187 -7.64 -20.74 4.16
N CYS A 188 -7.69 -20.47 5.47
CA CYS A 188 -6.53 -20.03 6.23
C CYS A 188 -5.45 -21.13 6.33
N GLU A 189 -5.83 -22.38 6.56
CA GLU A 189 -4.92 -23.52 6.59
C GLU A 189 -4.21 -23.68 5.24
N TYR A 190 -4.96 -23.59 4.14
CA TYR A 190 -4.42 -23.60 2.78
C TYR A 190 -3.36 -22.51 2.59
N ALA A 191 -3.68 -21.26 2.97
CA ALA A 191 -2.78 -20.14 2.84
C ALA A 191 -1.50 -20.30 3.68
N ASN A 192 -1.62 -20.81 4.91
CA ASN A 192 -0.47 -21.13 5.76
C ASN A 192 0.41 -22.23 5.15
N ARG A 193 -0.18 -23.31 4.61
CA ARG A 193 0.56 -24.39 3.94
C ARG A 193 1.31 -23.90 2.71
N LYS A 194 0.76 -22.93 1.99
CA LYS A 194 1.43 -22.27 0.85
C LYS A 194 2.47 -21.24 1.27
N GLY A 195 2.59 -20.95 2.57
CA GLY A 195 3.52 -19.94 3.08
C GLY A 195 3.10 -18.51 2.73
N TYR A 196 1.82 -18.27 2.41
CA TYR A 196 1.32 -16.91 2.20
C TYR A 196 1.43 -16.10 3.49
N LYS A 197 1.83 -14.84 3.35
CA LYS A 197 2.11 -13.96 4.49
C LYS A 197 0.88 -13.17 4.94
N TYR A 198 0.03 -12.82 3.99
CA TYR A 198 -1.10 -11.92 4.17
C TYR A 198 -2.41 -12.62 3.81
N MET A 199 -3.51 -12.12 4.36
CA MET A 199 -4.87 -12.51 3.97
C MET A 199 -5.74 -11.26 3.96
N LEU A 200 -6.31 -10.93 2.81
CA LEU A 200 -7.40 -9.97 2.70
C LEU A 200 -8.69 -10.61 3.23
N SER A 201 -9.48 -9.86 3.99
CA SER A 201 -10.79 -10.33 4.42
C SER A 201 -11.89 -9.80 3.48
N TYR A 202 -13.12 -9.69 3.97
CA TYR A 202 -14.32 -9.66 3.13
C TYR A 202 -14.35 -8.47 2.16
N ASN A 203 -14.81 -8.73 0.94
CA ASN A 203 -14.97 -7.74 -0.12
C ASN A 203 -16.30 -7.01 0.04
N GLU A 204 -16.23 -5.70 0.24
CA GLU A 204 -17.39 -4.79 0.26
C GLU A 204 -18.60 -5.36 1.01
N PRO A 205 -18.43 -5.78 2.27
CA PRO A 205 -19.53 -6.35 3.05
C PRO A 205 -20.70 -5.37 3.27
N ASP A 206 -20.48 -4.08 3.02
CA ASP A 206 -21.48 -3.03 3.05
C ASP A 206 -22.34 -2.94 1.78
N LEU A 207 -22.03 -3.70 0.72
CA LEU A 207 -22.82 -3.76 -0.51
C LEU A 207 -23.61 -5.07 -0.64
N LYS A 208 -24.85 -4.97 -1.13
CA LYS A 208 -25.75 -6.13 -1.34
C LYS A 208 -25.27 -7.07 -2.44
N GLY A 209 -24.59 -6.54 -3.46
CA GLY A 209 -24.10 -7.31 -4.61
C GLY A 209 -22.74 -7.97 -4.39
N GLU A 210 -22.11 -7.69 -3.25
CA GLU A 210 -20.79 -8.17 -2.89
C GLU A 210 -20.90 -9.17 -1.73
N SER A 211 -19.97 -9.21 -0.78
CA SER A 211 -20.02 -10.22 0.29
C SER A 211 -21.21 -10.04 1.24
N ASN A 212 -21.84 -8.85 1.26
CA ASN A 212 -23.12 -8.54 1.91
C ASN A 212 -23.25 -9.11 3.32
N LYS A 213 -22.63 -8.44 4.30
CA LYS A 213 -22.67 -8.83 5.71
C LYS A 213 -22.96 -7.64 6.59
N GLN A 214 -23.87 -7.79 7.55
CA GLN A 214 -24.07 -6.77 8.56
C GLN A 214 -22.85 -6.67 9.49
N PRO A 215 -22.58 -5.51 10.11
CA PRO A 215 -21.44 -5.32 11.01
C PRO A 215 -21.32 -6.39 12.10
N ASP A 216 -22.44 -6.81 12.68
CA ASP A 216 -22.48 -7.79 13.76
C ASP A 216 -22.07 -9.19 13.29
N THR A 217 -22.64 -9.64 12.17
CA THR A 217 -22.22 -10.88 11.49
C THR A 217 -20.75 -10.83 11.11
N MET A 218 -20.27 -9.68 10.63
CA MET A 218 -18.87 -9.54 10.27
C MET A 218 -17.92 -9.64 11.47
N ARG A 219 -18.33 -9.18 12.67
CA ARG A 219 -17.53 -9.39 13.89
C ARG A 219 -17.43 -10.87 14.26
N TYR A 220 -18.48 -11.66 14.04
CA TYR A 220 -18.44 -13.11 14.21
C TYR A 220 -17.46 -13.75 13.21
N ARG A 221 -17.60 -13.45 11.91
CA ARG A 221 -16.67 -13.94 10.88
C ARG A 221 -15.21 -13.50 11.09
N TRP A 222 -15.02 -12.30 11.65
CA TRP A 222 -13.70 -11.79 12.01
C TRP A 222 -13.05 -12.62 13.13
N ASN A 223 -13.81 -13.10 14.11
CA ASN A 223 -13.29 -14.02 15.12
C ASN A 223 -12.86 -15.35 14.51
N GLU A 224 -13.68 -15.95 13.64
CA GLU A 224 -13.30 -17.20 12.95
C GLU A 224 -12.00 -17.04 12.15
N MET A 225 -11.82 -15.88 11.50
CA MET A 225 -10.55 -15.55 10.83
C MET A 225 -9.40 -15.43 11.81
N ILE A 226 -9.56 -14.75 12.95
CA ILE A 226 -8.53 -14.63 13.99
C ILE A 226 -8.12 -16.01 14.51
N ASP A 227 -9.09 -16.85 14.85
CA ASP A 227 -8.86 -18.17 15.43
C ASP A 227 -8.15 -19.10 14.42
N SER A 228 -8.41 -18.92 13.13
CA SER A 228 -7.85 -19.75 12.07
C SER A 228 -6.58 -19.21 11.42
N LYS A 229 -6.18 -17.96 11.69
CA LYS A 229 -5.18 -17.25 10.87
C LYS A 229 -3.79 -17.90 10.83
N GLY A 230 -3.41 -18.65 11.86
CA GLY A 230 -2.03 -19.14 12.02
C GLY A 230 -1.02 -17.99 11.93
N SER A 231 -0.09 -18.09 10.97
CA SER A 231 0.96 -17.08 10.72
C SER A 231 0.51 -15.89 9.87
N LEU A 232 -0.72 -15.91 9.34
CA LEU A 232 -1.22 -14.88 8.44
C LEU A 232 -1.39 -13.53 9.14
N ARG A 233 -1.06 -12.48 8.40
CA ARG A 233 -1.39 -11.09 8.70
C ARG A 233 -2.73 -10.73 8.06
N LEU A 234 -3.73 -10.45 8.89
CA LEU A 234 -5.08 -10.17 8.43
C LEU A 234 -5.26 -8.69 8.08
N GLY A 235 -5.79 -8.44 6.88
CA GLY A 235 -6.34 -7.16 6.46
C GLY A 235 -7.78 -7.00 6.92
N SER A 236 -8.18 -5.77 7.22
CA SER A 236 -9.58 -5.46 7.52
C SER A 236 -10.51 -5.85 6.36
N PRO A 237 -11.83 -5.96 6.61
CA PRO A 237 -12.79 -5.99 5.52
C PRO A 237 -12.65 -4.72 4.70
N ALA A 238 -12.75 -4.82 3.38
CA ALA A 238 -12.62 -3.69 2.48
C ALA A 238 -14.01 -3.16 2.16
N THR A 239 -14.46 -2.11 2.85
CA THR A 239 -15.75 -1.47 2.56
C THR A 239 -15.68 -0.64 1.28
N GLU A 240 -16.78 -0.56 0.52
CA GLU A 240 -16.88 0.31 -0.66
C GLU A 240 -16.64 1.78 -0.26
N THR A 241 -17.24 2.18 0.85
CA THR A 241 -17.10 3.53 1.36
C THR A 241 -15.84 3.63 2.21
N PHE A 242 -15.02 4.68 2.00
CA PHE A 242 -13.88 4.98 2.88
C PHE A 242 -14.24 4.83 4.36
N GLN A 243 -13.39 4.16 5.14
CA GLN A 243 -13.66 3.79 6.54
C GLN A 243 -14.04 4.97 7.42
N ILE A 244 -13.42 6.13 7.19
CA ILE A 244 -13.68 7.37 7.94
C ILE A 244 -15.05 8.01 7.60
N ASN A 245 -15.70 7.54 6.54
CA ASN A 245 -17.00 7.97 6.05
C ASN A 245 -18.09 6.90 6.15
N SER A 246 -17.75 5.65 6.49
CA SER A 246 -18.70 4.54 6.64
C SER A 246 -19.30 4.54 8.06
N ASP A 247 -20.25 5.46 8.27
CA ASP A 247 -20.93 5.65 9.56
C ASP A 247 -21.93 4.52 9.86
N LYS A 248 -22.46 3.87 8.83
CA LYS A 248 -23.47 2.80 8.95
C LYS A 248 -22.87 1.40 9.04
N TRP A 249 -21.63 1.19 8.58
CA TRP A 249 -21.04 -0.14 8.54
C TRP A 249 -19.70 -0.22 9.27
N TRP A 250 -18.68 0.53 8.83
CA TRP A 250 -17.34 0.42 9.40
C TRP A 250 -17.30 0.91 10.84
N THR A 251 -17.97 2.02 11.12
CA THR A 251 -18.01 2.61 12.47
C THR A 251 -18.61 1.64 13.50
N PRO A 252 -19.81 1.05 13.31
CA PRO A 252 -20.32 0.03 14.24
C PRO A 252 -19.47 -1.24 14.27
N PHE A 253 -18.93 -1.72 13.14
CA PHE A 253 -18.02 -2.86 13.11
C PHE A 253 -16.80 -2.61 14.00
N TRP A 254 -16.05 -1.53 13.74
CA TRP A 254 -14.84 -1.17 14.49
C TRP A 254 -15.10 -0.91 15.98
N ASN A 255 -16.19 -0.21 16.30
CA ASN A 255 -16.54 0.10 17.69
C ASN A 255 -16.94 -1.14 18.48
N GLY A 256 -17.53 -2.15 17.82
CA GLY A 256 -17.86 -3.43 18.43
C GLY A 256 -16.67 -4.37 18.64
N LEU A 257 -15.49 -4.07 18.09
CA LEU A 257 -14.28 -4.88 18.30
C LEU A 257 -13.58 -4.50 19.62
N ASN A 258 -13.15 -5.52 20.36
CA ASN A 258 -12.23 -5.37 21.49
C ASN A 258 -10.78 -5.13 21.00
N GLN A 259 -9.87 -4.88 21.94
CA GLN A 259 -8.48 -4.56 21.60
C GLN A 259 -7.74 -5.73 20.92
N THR A 260 -7.97 -6.97 21.34
CA THR A 260 -7.37 -8.16 20.72
C THR A 260 -7.80 -8.31 19.27
N GLN A 261 -9.09 -8.14 18.99
CA GLN A 261 -9.63 -8.18 17.62
C GLN A 261 -9.06 -7.04 16.75
N LYS A 262 -8.92 -5.84 17.31
CA LYS A 262 -8.26 -4.70 16.64
C LYS A 262 -6.77 -4.91 16.44
N ASN A 263 -6.08 -5.63 17.33
CA ASN A 263 -4.65 -5.93 17.21
C ASN A 263 -4.38 -6.95 16.11
N ASN A 264 -5.24 -7.96 15.96
CA ASN A 264 -5.16 -8.93 14.87
C ASN A 264 -5.46 -8.34 13.48
N MET A 265 -6.11 -7.16 13.43
CA MET A 265 -6.20 -6.37 12.21
C MET A 265 -4.87 -5.66 11.97
N THR A 266 -4.01 -6.30 11.18
CA THR A 266 -2.63 -5.86 11.00
C THR A 266 -2.51 -4.70 10.01
N PHE A 267 -3.45 -4.57 9.07
CA PHE A 267 -3.57 -3.44 8.16
C PHE A 267 -5.04 -3.18 7.80
N ILE A 268 -5.34 -2.00 7.26
CA ILE A 268 -6.67 -1.64 6.75
C ILE A 268 -6.64 -1.71 5.22
N ALA A 269 -7.49 -2.55 4.65
CA ALA A 269 -7.78 -2.61 3.23
C ALA A 269 -8.83 -1.54 2.87
N VAL A 270 -8.57 -0.75 1.83
CA VAL A 270 -9.39 0.39 1.43
C VAL A 270 -9.79 0.25 -0.03
N HIS A 271 -11.11 0.28 -0.29
CA HIS A 271 -11.64 0.60 -1.61
C HIS A 271 -11.95 2.09 -1.67
N ALA A 272 -11.60 2.70 -2.80
CA ALA A 272 -11.50 4.14 -2.89
C ALA A 272 -11.76 4.62 -4.31
N TYR A 273 -13.02 4.55 -4.73
CA TYR A 273 -13.42 5.05 -6.04
C TYR A 273 -13.71 6.55 -5.99
N GLN A 274 -13.05 7.30 -6.86
CA GLN A 274 -13.25 8.73 -6.97
C GLN A 274 -14.34 9.01 -8.02
N HIS A 275 -15.53 9.39 -7.55
CA HIS A 275 -16.72 9.50 -8.38
C HIS A 275 -16.76 10.71 -9.34
N TYR A 276 -15.87 11.69 -9.15
CA TYR A 276 -15.80 12.92 -9.95
C TYR A 276 -14.37 13.44 -9.99
N TYR A 277 -14.02 14.26 -10.98
CA TYR A 277 -12.72 14.92 -11.04
C TYR A 277 -12.80 16.32 -11.62
N ASP A 278 -12.67 17.34 -10.77
CA ASP A 278 -12.73 18.73 -11.20
C ASP A 278 -11.36 19.27 -11.58
N ASN A 279 -10.36 19.01 -10.72
CA ASN A 279 -8.97 19.45 -10.88
C ASN A 279 -8.07 18.72 -9.87
N ALA A 280 -6.79 19.05 -9.86
CA ALA A 280 -5.79 18.49 -8.94
C ALA A 280 -6.16 18.52 -7.44
N ASP A 281 -6.98 19.47 -6.96
CA ASP A 281 -7.44 19.47 -5.57
C ASP A 281 -8.26 18.20 -5.26
N THR A 282 -9.00 17.64 -6.23
CA THR A 282 -9.73 16.38 -6.05
C THR A 282 -8.80 15.21 -5.71
N ALA A 283 -7.65 15.08 -6.38
CA ALA A 283 -6.65 14.06 -6.05
C ALA A 283 -5.98 14.31 -4.68
N LEU A 284 -5.83 15.57 -4.28
CA LEU A 284 -5.31 15.94 -2.96
C LEU A 284 -6.32 15.65 -1.83
N GLU A 285 -7.62 15.81 -2.08
CA GLU A 285 -8.69 15.43 -1.16
C GLU A 285 -8.80 13.91 -0.98
N TYR A 286 -8.60 13.15 -2.06
CA TYR A 286 -8.46 11.69 -2.00
C TYR A 286 -7.33 11.29 -1.04
N LEU A 287 -6.13 11.83 -1.27
CA LEU A 287 -4.96 11.57 -0.44
C LEU A 287 -5.17 12.03 1.02
N HIS A 288 -5.88 13.14 1.22
CA HIS A 288 -6.26 13.60 2.55
C HIS A 288 -7.18 12.59 3.27
N THR A 289 -8.10 11.94 2.55
CA THR A 289 -8.99 10.94 3.16
C THR A 289 -8.19 9.72 3.62
N ILE A 290 -7.19 9.29 2.84
CA ILE A 290 -6.22 8.26 3.24
C ILE A 290 -5.43 8.68 4.49
N ASP A 291 -4.96 9.93 4.54
CA ASP A 291 -4.32 10.50 5.73
C ASP A 291 -5.22 10.43 6.98
N GLU A 292 -6.53 10.72 6.83
CA GLU A 292 -7.49 10.67 7.93
C GLU A 292 -7.78 9.26 8.42
N ILE A 293 -7.83 8.27 7.53
CA ILE A 293 -7.99 6.85 7.89
C ILE A 293 -6.79 6.42 8.75
N TYR A 294 -5.57 6.66 8.28
CA TYR A 294 -4.37 6.35 9.05
C TYR A 294 -4.34 7.09 10.39
N ALA A 295 -4.71 8.38 10.41
CA ALA A 295 -4.73 9.17 11.63
C ALA A 295 -5.73 8.63 12.67
N LYS A 296 -6.88 8.11 12.25
CA LYS A 296 -7.90 7.55 13.14
C LYS A 296 -7.54 6.17 13.66
N TYR A 297 -7.04 5.28 12.80
CA TYR A 297 -6.93 3.85 13.14
C TYR A 297 -5.51 3.38 13.43
N LYS A 298 -4.48 4.13 13.02
CA LYS A 298 -3.05 3.82 13.27
C LYS A 298 -2.62 2.43 12.79
N LYS A 299 -3.22 1.99 11.69
CA LYS A 299 -2.84 0.76 10.98
C LYS A 299 -2.22 1.11 9.63
N PRO A 300 -1.23 0.33 9.15
CA PRO A 300 -0.81 0.41 7.76
C PRO A 300 -2.01 0.33 6.80
N ILE A 301 -1.89 1.00 5.66
CA ILE A 301 -2.96 1.13 4.67
C ILE A 301 -2.59 0.36 3.42
N TRP A 302 -3.52 -0.48 2.96
CA TRP A 302 -3.51 -1.12 1.66
C TRP A 302 -4.70 -0.59 0.87
N ILE A 303 -4.44 0.04 -0.27
CA ILE A 303 -5.50 0.50 -1.17
C ILE A 303 -5.71 -0.61 -2.19
N THR A 304 -6.60 -1.56 -1.89
CA THR A 304 -6.78 -2.77 -2.71
C THR A 304 -7.55 -2.49 -4.00
N GLU A 305 -8.40 -1.46 -3.99
CA GLU A 305 -9.09 -0.99 -5.20
C GLU A 305 -9.21 0.53 -5.20
N PHE A 306 -8.80 1.16 -6.29
CA PHE A 306 -9.07 2.57 -6.54
C PHE A 306 -8.99 2.90 -8.02
N ALA A 307 -9.85 3.81 -8.45
CA ALA A 307 -9.90 4.36 -9.80
C ALA A 307 -10.74 5.63 -9.80
N VAL A 308 -10.80 6.32 -10.95
CA VAL A 308 -11.82 7.33 -11.21
C VAL A 308 -13.00 6.64 -11.89
N ALA A 309 -14.06 6.34 -11.14
CA ALA A 309 -15.23 5.63 -11.64
C ALA A 309 -16.46 5.94 -10.77
N ASP A 310 -17.64 5.91 -11.38
CA ASP A 310 -18.91 6.09 -10.68
C ASP A 310 -20.08 5.45 -11.44
N SER A 311 -21.12 5.05 -10.70
CA SER A 311 -22.41 4.63 -11.23
C SER A 311 -23.21 5.78 -11.85
N GLY A 312 -22.94 7.04 -11.45
CA GLY A 312 -23.66 8.23 -11.89
C GLY A 312 -22.89 9.19 -12.81
N ASN A 313 -21.59 8.97 -13.05
CA ASN A 313 -20.75 9.82 -13.91
C ASN A 313 -20.01 9.01 -14.97
N VAL A 314 -19.78 9.63 -16.13
CA VAL A 314 -19.16 8.96 -17.31
C VAL A 314 -17.74 9.45 -17.51
N PHE A 315 -16.79 8.52 -17.46
CA PHE A 315 -15.39 8.66 -17.87
C PHE A 315 -15.13 7.81 -19.12
N ASN A 316 -15.72 8.25 -20.23
CA ASN A 316 -15.61 7.60 -21.55
C ASN A 316 -14.18 7.67 -22.13
N PRO A 317 -13.56 6.55 -22.53
CA PRO A 317 -12.21 6.49 -23.12
C PRO A 317 -12.07 7.18 -24.48
N LYS A 318 -13.18 7.42 -25.21
CA LYS A 318 -13.19 8.19 -26.46
C LYS A 318 -13.15 9.71 -26.23
N ASN A 319 -13.32 10.17 -24.98
CA ASN A 319 -13.29 11.58 -24.62
C ASN A 319 -11.91 11.98 -24.09
N ALA A 320 -11.19 12.82 -24.84
CA ALA A 320 -9.85 13.28 -24.48
C ALA A 320 -9.78 14.00 -23.12
N LYS A 321 -10.84 14.74 -22.73
CA LYS A 321 -10.91 15.40 -21.42
C LYS A 321 -10.99 14.36 -20.30
N HIS A 322 -11.82 13.33 -20.44
CA HIS A 322 -11.93 12.27 -19.44
C HIS A 322 -10.60 11.55 -19.25
N ASN A 323 -9.94 11.16 -20.35
CA ASN A 323 -8.60 10.57 -20.29
C ASN A 323 -7.60 11.49 -19.57
N ALA A 324 -7.58 12.79 -19.89
CA ALA A 324 -6.69 13.75 -19.23
C ALA A 324 -6.97 13.88 -17.72
N GLN A 325 -8.24 13.86 -17.31
CA GLN A 325 -8.65 13.90 -15.90
C GLN A 325 -8.17 12.67 -15.13
N VAL A 326 -8.41 11.46 -15.66
CA VAL A 326 -7.97 10.21 -15.02
C VAL A 326 -6.44 10.11 -14.96
N GLN A 327 -5.75 10.54 -16.03
CA GLN A 327 -4.29 10.59 -16.06
C GLN A 327 -3.72 11.58 -15.04
N GLU A 328 -4.29 12.79 -14.90
CA GLU A 328 -3.83 13.76 -13.89
C GLU A 328 -4.06 13.21 -12.47
N PHE A 329 -5.23 12.62 -12.21
CA PHE A 329 -5.54 11.97 -10.94
C PHE A 329 -4.51 10.90 -10.59
N MET A 330 -4.26 9.94 -11.49
CA MET A 330 -3.31 8.84 -11.26
C MET A 330 -1.90 9.37 -10.95
N LYS A 331 -1.40 10.36 -11.71
CA LYS A 331 -0.05 10.94 -11.48
C LYS A 331 0.08 11.52 -10.08
N ILE A 332 -0.93 12.27 -9.63
CA ILE A 332 -0.93 12.91 -8.31
C ILE A 332 -1.08 11.88 -7.19
N VAL A 333 -2.06 10.98 -7.31
CA VAL A 333 -2.35 9.99 -6.27
C VAL A 333 -1.19 9.02 -6.12
N LEU A 334 -0.66 8.45 -7.20
CA LEU A 334 0.47 7.52 -7.11
C LEU A 334 1.73 8.18 -6.52
N LYS A 335 2.03 9.42 -6.91
CA LYS A 335 3.10 10.19 -6.24
C LYS A 335 2.85 10.28 -4.73
N GLY A 336 1.64 10.68 -4.34
CA GLY A 336 1.27 10.83 -2.93
C GLY A 336 1.25 9.53 -2.12
N LEU A 337 0.84 8.40 -2.72
CA LEU A 337 0.83 7.09 -2.07
C LEU A 337 2.25 6.56 -1.85
N ASN A 338 3.15 6.77 -2.82
CA ASN A 338 4.56 6.39 -2.67
C ASN A 338 5.27 7.21 -1.56
N GLU A 339 4.92 8.49 -1.39
CA GLU A 339 5.49 9.37 -0.35
C GLU A 339 4.96 9.10 1.07
N ARG A 340 3.85 8.38 1.24
CA ARG A 340 3.23 8.10 2.54
C ARG A 340 3.84 6.85 3.16
N SER A 341 4.61 7.00 4.24
CA SER A 341 5.29 5.89 4.91
C SER A 341 4.35 4.83 5.53
N TYR A 342 3.09 5.17 5.75
CA TYR A 342 2.08 4.26 6.30
C TYR A 342 1.23 3.58 5.22
N VAL A 343 1.42 3.90 3.94
CA VAL A 343 0.86 3.14 2.81
C VAL A 343 1.85 2.05 2.46
N GLU A 344 1.44 0.80 2.62
CA GLU A 344 2.24 -0.37 2.24
C GLU A 344 2.01 -0.73 0.78
N ARG A 345 0.75 -0.86 0.36
CA ARG A 345 0.42 -1.38 -0.97
C ARG A 345 -0.74 -0.65 -1.62
N TYR A 346 -0.76 -0.63 -2.95
CA TYR A 346 -1.91 -0.17 -3.72
C TYR A 346 -2.09 -0.97 -5.01
N SER A 347 -3.34 -1.10 -5.44
CA SER A 347 -3.74 -1.77 -6.67
C SER A 347 -4.81 -0.94 -7.38
N TRP A 348 -4.49 -0.43 -8.57
CA TRP A 348 -5.47 0.27 -9.41
C TRP A 348 -6.53 -0.74 -9.88
N PHE A 349 -7.81 -0.38 -9.79
CA PHE A 349 -8.86 -1.23 -10.33
C PHE A 349 -8.99 -0.99 -11.84
N ASP A 350 -8.68 -2.02 -12.62
CA ASP A 350 -8.68 -1.93 -14.07
C ASP A 350 -10.07 -2.14 -14.66
N PHE A 351 -10.71 -1.06 -15.12
CA PHE A 351 -11.94 -1.16 -15.91
C PHE A 351 -11.63 -1.54 -17.35
N ASN A 352 -12.53 -2.27 -18.02
CA ASN A 352 -12.35 -2.59 -19.43
C ASN A 352 -12.22 -1.27 -20.25
N PRO A 353 -11.11 -1.03 -20.96
CA PRO A 353 -10.94 0.17 -21.80
C PRO A 353 -11.96 0.31 -22.94
N GLU A 354 -12.73 -0.74 -23.23
CA GLU A 354 -13.83 -0.71 -24.20
C GLU A 354 -15.15 -0.23 -23.59
N ASP A 355 -15.25 -0.14 -22.26
CA ASP A 355 -16.45 0.34 -21.60
C ASP A 355 -16.65 1.85 -21.79
N SER A 356 -17.81 2.23 -22.29
CA SER A 356 -18.13 3.63 -22.61
C SER A 356 -18.34 4.54 -21.39
N LYS A 357 -18.51 3.96 -20.20
CA LYS A 357 -18.78 4.68 -18.94
C LYS A 357 -17.55 4.79 -18.06
N THR A 358 -16.72 3.76 -17.94
CA THR A 358 -15.57 3.72 -17.02
C THR A 358 -14.24 3.44 -17.71
N GLY A 359 -14.24 3.14 -19.01
CA GLY A 359 -13.05 2.71 -19.73
C GLY A 359 -11.89 3.70 -19.80
N ALA A 360 -12.08 5.00 -19.51
CA ALA A 360 -10.95 5.93 -19.37
C ALA A 360 -10.06 5.58 -18.15
N SER A 361 -10.56 4.79 -17.20
CA SER A 361 -9.81 4.20 -16.09
C SER A 361 -9.20 2.84 -16.42
N GLY A 362 -9.36 2.35 -17.66
CA GLY A 362 -8.72 1.12 -18.10
C GLY A 362 -7.23 1.30 -18.37
N ILE A 363 -6.41 0.43 -17.79
CA ILE A 363 -4.96 0.39 -17.89
C ILE A 363 -4.47 -0.67 -18.90
N TYR A 364 -5.26 -1.69 -19.23
CA TYR A 364 -4.95 -2.60 -20.34
C TYR A 364 -6.19 -3.18 -21.03
N TYR A 365 -6.06 -3.52 -22.31
CA TYR A 365 -7.11 -4.22 -23.05
C TYR A 365 -7.11 -5.70 -22.64
N TYR A 366 -8.26 -6.25 -22.24
CA TYR A 366 -8.35 -7.60 -21.66
C TYR A 366 -8.03 -8.72 -22.67
N ASP A 367 -8.31 -8.49 -23.95
CA ASP A 367 -8.11 -9.43 -25.04
C ASP A 367 -6.63 -9.59 -25.43
N THR A 368 -5.88 -8.50 -25.42
CA THR A 368 -4.49 -8.43 -25.89
C THR A 368 -3.47 -8.26 -24.78
N GLY A 369 -3.89 -7.78 -23.60
CA GLY A 369 -3.00 -7.40 -22.51
C GLY A 369 -2.19 -6.12 -22.78
N LYS A 370 -2.46 -5.42 -23.89
CA LYS A 370 -1.74 -4.21 -24.28
C LYS A 370 -2.10 -3.06 -23.33
N LEU A 371 -1.09 -2.38 -22.79
CA LEU A 371 -1.31 -1.23 -21.92
C LEU A 371 -1.91 -0.04 -22.70
N THR A 372 -2.89 0.62 -22.08
CA THR A 372 -3.35 1.95 -22.50
C THR A 372 -2.33 3.02 -22.12
N THR A 373 -2.52 4.27 -22.55
CA THR A 373 -1.68 5.40 -22.05
C THR A 373 -1.74 5.51 -20.52
N LEU A 374 -2.90 5.25 -19.91
CA LEU A 374 -3.04 5.24 -18.46
C LEU A 374 -2.22 4.09 -17.83
N GLY A 375 -2.27 2.89 -18.42
CA GLY A 375 -1.45 1.76 -17.95
C GLY A 375 0.05 2.00 -18.09
N GLN A 376 0.49 2.68 -19.14
CA GLN A 376 1.88 3.10 -19.29
C GLN A 376 2.30 4.12 -18.20
N ILE A 377 1.41 5.03 -17.80
CA ILE A 377 1.62 5.93 -16.65
C ILE A 377 1.73 5.12 -15.35
N TYR A 378 0.80 4.18 -15.11
CA TYR A 378 0.84 3.27 -13.95
C TYR A 378 2.17 2.51 -13.89
N ALA A 379 2.62 1.96 -15.03
CA ALA A 379 3.85 1.21 -15.15
C ALA A 379 5.10 2.03 -14.82
N ASN A 380 5.11 3.33 -15.12
CA ASN A 380 6.26 4.21 -14.91
C ASN A 380 6.38 4.75 -13.46
N ILE A 381 5.29 4.79 -12.69
CA ILE A 381 5.29 5.37 -11.34
C ILE A 381 5.50 4.27 -10.29
N GLY A 382 6.24 4.58 -9.22
CA GLY A 382 6.46 3.65 -8.09
C GLY A 382 7.55 2.61 -8.32
N ASN A 383 8.42 2.81 -9.33
CA ASN A 383 9.56 1.94 -9.59
C ASN A 383 10.77 2.41 -8.76
N PRO A 384 11.43 1.50 -8.02
CA PRO A 384 12.61 1.85 -7.23
C PRO A 384 13.82 2.17 -8.11
N ALA A 385 14.66 3.10 -7.66
CA ALA A 385 15.91 3.42 -8.34
C ALA A 385 16.82 2.18 -8.44
N GLY A 386 17.46 2.01 -9.61
CA GLY A 386 18.33 0.87 -9.90
C GLY A 386 17.61 -0.40 -10.36
N TYR A 387 16.28 -0.50 -10.23
CA TYR A 387 15.53 -1.62 -10.78
C TYR A 387 15.43 -1.52 -12.30
N ASN A 388 15.59 -2.64 -13.01
CA ASN A 388 15.43 -2.74 -14.45
C ASN A 388 13.94 -2.74 -14.85
N ALA A 389 13.27 -1.61 -14.60
CA ALA A 389 11.87 -1.44 -14.93
C ALA A 389 11.65 -1.32 -16.45
N LYS A 390 10.55 -1.90 -16.96
CA LYS A 390 10.02 -1.53 -18.27
C LYS A 390 9.60 -0.06 -18.25
N LYS A 391 10.03 0.71 -19.25
CA LYS A 391 9.77 2.16 -19.36
C LYS A 391 8.92 2.44 -20.58
N TYR A 392 8.02 3.41 -20.44
CA TYR A 392 7.16 3.87 -21.53
C TYR A 392 7.34 5.36 -21.75
N ASN A 393 7.37 5.78 -23.02
CA ASN A 393 7.54 7.18 -23.40
C ASN A 393 6.23 7.98 -23.27
N VAL A 394 5.73 8.15 -22.05
CA VAL A 394 4.54 8.94 -21.71
C VAL A 394 4.85 9.87 -20.54
N LEU A 395 4.24 11.05 -20.51
CA LEU A 395 4.40 11.96 -19.38
C LEU A 395 3.71 11.38 -18.14
N TYR A 396 4.48 10.95 -17.15
CA TYR A 396 3.97 10.32 -15.91
C TYR A 396 4.27 11.12 -14.62
N THR A 397 5.06 12.19 -14.70
CA THR A 397 5.44 12.99 -13.54
C THR A 397 4.44 14.12 -13.28
N THR A 398 4.46 14.64 -12.05
CA THR A 398 3.68 15.82 -11.65
C THR A 398 4.46 16.66 -10.64
N SER A 399 4.32 17.98 -10.72
CA SER A 399 4.91 18.94 -9.78
C SER A 399 4.03 19.22 -8.57
N LYS A 400 2.84 18.60 -8.48
CA LYS A 400 1.90 18.83 -7.37
C LYS A 400 2.50 18.38 -6.04
N ASN A 401 2.40 19.27 -5.05
CA ASN A 401 2.79 18.98 -3.67
C ASN A 401 1.71 18.13 -3.00
N THR A 402 2.09 16.92 -2.58
CA THR A 402 1.23 15.87 -2.01
C THR A 402 1.39 15.74 -0.50
N SER A 403 2.05 16.71 0.14
CA SER A 403 2.19 16.79 1.60
C SER A 403 0.83 16.92 2.30
N MET A 404 0.77 16.49 3.57
CA MET A 404 -0.40 16.65 4.44
C MET A 404 -0.97 18.08 4.42
N ALA A 405 -0.11 19.10 4.46
CA ALA A 405 -0.54 20.49 4.43
C ALA A 405 -1.23 20.87 3.10
N SER A 406 -0.71 20.38 1.98
CA SER A 406 -1.32 20.63 0.67
C SER A 406 -2.63 19.86 0.50
N CYS A 407 -2.69 18.63 1.01
CA CYS A 407 -3.89 17.80 1.01
C CYS A 407 -5.02 18.42 1.84
N VAL A 408 -4.72 18.91 3.05
CA VAL A 408 -5.71 19.65 3.87
C VAL A 408 -6.10 20.98 3.24
N ALA A 409 -5.16 21.67 2.58
CA ALA A 409 -5.44 22.93 1.90
C ALA A 409 -6.45 22.77 0.75
N ALA A 410 -6.46 21.62 0.07
CA ALA A 410 -7.37 21.30 -1.03
C ALA A 410 -8.84 21.17 -0.58
N VAL A 411 -9.09 20.77 0.67
CA VAL A 411 -10.46 20.65 1.20
C VAL A 411 -11.18 22.00 1.18
N PRO A 412 -12.33 22.12 0.48
CA PRO A 412 -12.97 23.40 0.26
C PRO A 412 -13.64 23.95 1.52
N THR A 413 -13.43 25.24 1.80
CA THR A 413 -14.24 25.99 2.77
C THR A 413 -15.24 26.88 2.04
N THR A 414 -16.54 26.58 2.19
CA THR A 414 -17.62 27.29 1.48
C THR A 414 -18.37 28.24 2.41
N VAL A 415 -18.53 29.48 1.97
CA VAL A 415 -19.35 30.51 2.63
C VAL A 415 -20.65 30.65 1.86
N TYR A 416 -21.78 30.35 2.50
CA TYR A 416 -23.10 30.51 1.88
C TYR A 416 -23.53 31.98 1.86
N SER A 417 -23.35 32.70 2.96
CA SER A 417 -23.76 34.10 3.04
C SER A 417 -22.98 34.89 4.07
N VAL A 418 -22.90 36.21 3.81
CA VAL A 418 -22.46 37.23 4.77
C VAL A 418 -23.47 38.37 4.74
N THR A 419 -24.26 38.51 5.79
CA THR A 419 -25.42 39.41 5.81
C THR A 419 -25.20 40.57 6.79
N ALA A 420 -25.46 41.80 6.32
CA ALA A 420 -25.27 43.00 7.10
C ALA A 420 -26.28 43.12 8.26
N LYS A 421 -25.78 43.49 9.45
CA LYS A 421 -26.56 43.79 10.66
C LYS A 421 -26.14 45.14 11.25
N LYS A 422 -26.89 45.66 12.23
CA LYS A 422 -26.54 46.90 12.96
C LYS A 422 -25.22 46.69 13.71
N LYS A 423 -24.18 47.48 13.37
CA LYS A 423 -22.81 47.34 13.93
C LYS A 423 -22.23 45.91 13.85
N ALA A 424 -22.68 45.08 12.91
CA ALA A 424 -22.33 43.66 12.84
C ALA A 424 -22.54 43.07 11.42
N PHE A 425 -22.03 41.86 11.19
CA PHE A 425 -22.51 40.99 10.11
C PHE A 425 -22.73 39.57 10.64
N SER A 426 -23.72 38.85 10.10
CA SER A 426 -23.82 37.40 10.25
C SER A 426 -23.14 36.67 9.12
N TYR A 427 -22.69 35.45 9.38
CA TYR A 427 -22.15 34.56 8.37
C TYR A 427 -22.84 33.19 8.46
N SER A 428 -22.90 32.50 7.32
CA SER A 428 -23.31 31.12 7.19
C SER A 428 -22.28 30.37 6.35
N ILE A 429 -21.76 29.26 6.87
CA ILE A 429 -20.71 28.45 6.21
C ILE A 429 -21.13 26.99 6.16
N LYS A 430 -20.79 26.31 5.05
CA LYS A 430 -20.92 24.85 4.95
C LYS A 430 -19.93 24.22 5.93
N SER A 431 -20.40 23.28 6.73
CA SER A 431 -19.52 22.55 7.63
C SER A 431 -18.57 21.65 6.84
N VAL A 432 -17.28 21.69 7.19
CA VAL A 432 -16.24 20.80 6.68
C VAL A 432 -16.16 19.57 7.58
N LYS A 433 -16.31 18.37 6.98
CA LYS A 433 -16.30 17.10 7.72
C LYS A 433 -14.99 16.97 8.50
N ARG A 434 -15.09 16.63 9.79
CA ARG A 434 -13.97 16.48 10.74
C ARG A 434 -13.10 17.75 10.91
N ALA A 435 -13.62 18.93 10.62
CA ALA A 435 -12.91 20.17 10.98
C ALA A 435 -12.81 20.31 12.51
N ALA A 436 -11.63 20.69 12.99
CA ALA A 436 -11.41 21.01 14.40
C ALA A 436 -11.88 22.45 14.73
N GLY A 437 -12.10 23.28 13.71
CA GLY A 437 -12.69 24.60 13.84
C GLY A 437 -12.49 25.43 12.58
N TYR A 438 -12.78 26.73 12.71
CA TYR A 438 -12.74 27.69 11.60
C TYR A 438 -12.07 28.99 12.01
N GLN A 439 -11.61 29.73 11.01
CA GLN A 439 -11.19 31.11 11.15
C GLN A 439 -12.03 31.98 10.23
N VAL A 440 -12.75 32.95 10.79
CA VAL A 440 -13.39 34.04 10.03
C VAL A 440 -12.48 35.25 10.08
N GLN A 441 -11.90 35.63 8.95
CA GLN A 441 -11.08 36.82 8.82
C GLN A 441 -11.86 37.93 8.13
N TYR A 442 -11.76 39.15 8.65
CA TYR A 442 -12.46 40.32 8.12
C TYR A 442 -11.58 41.56 8.14
N SER A 443 -11.72 42.43 7.15
CA SER A 443 -10.86 43.60 6.94
C SER A 443 -11.59 44.72 6.18
N LEU A 444 -11.18 45.97 6.35
CA LEU A 444 -11.58 47.09 5.49
C LEU A 444 -10.82 47.09 4.15
N ASN A 445 -9.88 46.16 3.95
CA ASN A 445 -9.10 46.02 2.74
C ASN A 445 -9.26 44.62 2.13
N LYS A 446 -9.52 44.55 0.82
CA LYS A 446 -9.73 43.29 0.08
C LYS A 446 -8.53 42.34 0.12
N LYS A 447 -7.31 42.87 0.27
CA LYS A 447 -6.07 42.08 0.37
C LYS A 447 -5.77 41.63 1.81
N PHE A 448 -6.64 41.94 2.78
CA PHE A 448 -6.47 41.59 4.19
C PHE A 448 -5.13 42.04 4.80
N SER A 449 -4.61 43.20 4.37
CA SER A 449 -3.38 43.77 4.92
C SER A 449 -3.48 44.01 6.43
N THR A 450 -2.40 43.74 7.16
CA THR A 450 -2.33 43.85 8.63
C THR A 450 -2.12 45.28 9.13
N LYS A 451 -1.98 46.28 8.24
CA LYS A 451 -1.85 47.70 8.64
C LYS A 451 -3.05 48.13 9.49
N LYS A 452 -2.78 48.84 10.59
CA LYS A 452 -3.78 49.25 11.62
C LYS A 452 -5.05 49.88 11.02
N LYS A 453 -4.90 50.73 9.99
CA LYS A 453 -6.03 51.40 9.30
C LYS A 453 -7.05 50.45 8.67
N TYR A 454 -6.65 49.23 8.31
CA TYR A 454 -7.53 48.25 7.68
C TYR A 454 -8.30 47.39 8.69
N LYS A 455 -7.96 47.47 9.99
CA LYS A 455 -8.67 46.77 11.07
C LYS A 455 -8.84 45.27 10.79
N THR A 456 -7.85 44.64 10.17
CA THR A 456 -7.88 43.21 9.84
C THR A 456 -7.88 42.39 11.14
N LYS A 457 -8.87 41.52 11.30
CA LYS A 457 -9.03 40.68 12.49
C LYS A 457 -9.42 39.27 12.07
N THR A 458 -9.02 38.29 12.88
CA THR A 458 -9.38 36.88 12.71
C THR A 458 -10.10 36.40 13.96
N LYS A 459 -11.29 35.81 13.79
CA LYS A 459 -12.04 35.16 14.87
C LYS A 459 -11.97 33.65 14.69
N ASN A 460 -11.46 32.95 15.70
CA ASN A 460 -11.53 31.48 15.77
C ASN A 460 -12.94 31.06 16.21
N ILE A 461 -13.44 30.00 15.60
CA ILE A 461 -14.76 29.44 15.85
C ILE A 461 -14.62 27.93 16.04
N SER A 462 -15.32 27.38 17.02
CA SER A 462 -15.37 25.94 17.28
C SER A 462 -15.97 25.17 16.10
N ALA A 463 -15.66 23.87 16.05
CA ALA A 463 -16.31 22.91 15.17
C ALA A 463 -17.85 22.89 15.36
N THR A 464 -18.53 22.11 14.53
CA THR A 464 -19.96 21.82 14.69
C THR A 464 -20.30 20.47 14.08
N SER A 465 -21.30 19.81 14.66
CA SER A 465 -21.95 18.63 14.09
C SER A 465 -23.05 18.99 13.09
N ALA A 466 -23.55 20.23 13.10
CA ALA A 466 -24.57 20.68 12.15
C ALA A 466 -23.98 20.80 10.73
N THR A 467 -24.82 20.63 9.72
CA THR A 467 -24.44 20.77 8.30
C THR A 467 -24.02 22.20 7.93
N VAL A 468 -24.48 23.19 8.70
CA VAL A 468 -24.19 24.61 8.54
C VAL A 468 -23.73 25.20 9.85
N LYS A 469 -22.63 25.97 9.83
CA LYS A 469 -22.20 26.79 10.97
C LYS A 469 -22.59 28.25 10.73
N ASN A 470 -23.44 28.77 11.61
CA ASN A 470 -23.86 30.16 11.60
C ASN A 470 -23.17 30.94 12.74
N GLY A 471 -23.03 32.25 12.56
CA GLY A 471 -22.56 33.13 13.63
C GLY A 471 -22.65 34.61 13.29
N THR A 472 -22.19 35.46 14.20
CA THR A 472 -22.23 36.92 14.02
C THR A 472 -20.95 37.57 14.53
N ILE A 473 -20.35 38.45 13.73
CA ILE A 473 -19.25 39.33 14.14
C ILE A 473 -19.85 40.69 14.50
N LYS A 474 -19.66 41.12 15.75
CA LYS A 474 -20.20 42.36 16.33
C LYS A 474 -19.13 43.45 16.44
N LYS A 475 -19.51 44.62 16.95
CA LYS A 475 -18.63 45.78 17.24
C LYS A 475 -17.90 46.32 15.98
N LEU A 476 -18.61 46.33 14.85
CA LEU A 476 -18.10 46.85 13.57
C LEU A 476 -18.50 48.30 13.35
N THR A 477 -17.67 49.03 12.61
CA THR A 477 -17.94 50.43 12.26
C THR A 477 -19.09 50.52 11.26
N LYS A 478 -20.11 51.33 11.58
CA LYS A 478 -21.28 51.57 10.72
C LYS A 478 -20.87 52.14 9.37
N LYS A 479 -21.67 51.89 8.32
CA LYS A 479 -21.49 52.41 6.95
C LYS A 479 -20.18 52.01 6.25
N LYS A 480 -19.30 51.22 6.88
CA LYS A 480 -18.07 50.71 6.27
C LYS A 480 -18.34 49.37 5.57
N THR A 481 -17.60 49.13 4.48
CA THR A 481 -17.57 47.85 3.79
C THR A 481 -16.45 46.99 4.34
N TYR A 482 -16.78 45.79 4.79
CA TYR A 482 -15.83 44.78 5.22
C TYR A 482 -15.72 43.68 4.15
N TYR A 483 -14.50 43.25 3.88
CA TYR A 483 -14.17 42.04 3.14
C TYR A 483 -14.03 40.90 4.13
N VAL A 484 -14.61 39.74 3.83
CA VAL A 484 -14.71 38.59 4.72
C VAL A 484 -14.27 37.32 3.97
N ARG A 485 -13.44 36.50 4.61
CA ARG A 485 -13.07 35.16 4.12
C ARG A 485 -13.00 34.18 5.28
N VAL A 486 -13.24 32.91 5.00
CA VAL A 486 -13.27 31.85 6.01
C VAL A 486 -12.37 30.70 5.59
N ARG A 487 -11.71 30.06 6.54
CA ARG A 487 -11.05 28.76 6.32
C ARG A 487 -11.33 27.82 7.47
N ALA A 488 -11.56 26.55 7.18
CA ALA A 488 -11.52 25.50 8.18
C ALA A 488 -10.06 25.18 8.57
N TYR A 489 -9.89 24.53 9.71
CA TYR A 489 -8.65 23.85 10.07
C TYR A 489 -8.96 22.47 10.63
N LYS A 490 -8.03 21.53 10.40
CA LYS A 490 -8.05 20.17 10.94
C LYS A 490 -6.88 19.98 11.88
N VAL A 491 -7.04 19.07 12.84
CA VAL A 491 -5.95 18.63 13.72
C VAL A 491 -5.71 17.16 13.43
N ILE A 492 -4.52 16.85 12.92
CA ILE A 492 -4.12 15.50 12.51
C ILE A 492 -2.83 15.19 13.24
N ASN A 493 -2.84 14.13 14.05
CA ASN A 493 -1.72 13.73 14.91
C ASN A 493 -1.23 14.89 15.80
N GLY A 494 -2.17 15.62 16.42
CA GLY A 494 -1.87 16.78 17.28
C GLY A 494 -1.44 18.06 16.55
N LYS A 495 -1.17 18.00 15.24
CA LYS A 495 -0.74 19.17 14.45
C LYS A 495 -1.91 19.82 13.70
N LYS A 496 -1.95 21.15 13.72
CA LYS A 496 -2.99 21.97 13.06
C LYS A 496 -2.62 22.24 11.60
N TYR A 497 -3.56 21.95 10.69
CA TYR A 497 -3.46 22.21 9.25
C TYR A 497 -4.66 23.04 8.78
N TYR A 498 -4.43 23.93 7.82
CA TYR A 498 -5.43 24.90 7.38
C TYR A 498 -5.91 24.61 5.96
N CYS A 499 -7.22 24.62 5.76
CA CYS A 499 -7.81 24.69 4.43
C CYS A 499 -7.44 26.02 3.74
N LYS A 500 -7.54 26.07 2.41
CA LYS A 500 -7.48 27.33 1.67
C LYS A 500 -8.55 28.30 2.19
N TRP A 501 -8.22 29.59 2.12
CA TRP A 501 -9.22 30.63 2.35
C TRP A 501 -10.32 30.55 1.28
N SER A 502 -11.57 30.69 1.71
CA SER A 502 -12.72 30.82 0.81
C SER A 502 -12.57 32.05 -0.10
N LYS A 503 -13.38 32.09 -1.16
CA LYS A 503 -13.57 33.32 -1.94
C LYS A 503 -13.94 34.48 -1.01
N THR A 504 -13.41 35.66 -1.32
CA THR A 504 -13.61 36.87 -0.52
C THR A 504 -15.01 37.43 -0.76
N ASN A 505 -15.81 37.51 0.30
CA ASN A 505 -17.12 38.12 0.33
C ASN A 505 -17.03 39.59 0.76
N LYS A 506 -18.02 40.42 0.42
CA LYS A 506 -18.12 41.83 0.83
C LYS A 506 -19.43 42.09 1.56
N VAL A 507 -19.41 42.91 2.61
CA VAL A 507 -20.61 43.29 3.36
C VAL A 507 -20.51 44.75 3.84
N LYS A 508 -21.55 45.55 3.57
CA LYS A 508 -21.65 46.94 4.05
C LYS A 508 -22.48 47.01 5.32
N ILE A 509 -21.89 47.47 6.42
CA ILE A 509 -22.54 47.45 7.75
C ILE A 509 -23.68 48.46 7.83
N LYS A 510 -24.85 48.03 8.30
CA LYS A 510 -26.06 48.85 8.45
C LYS A 510 -25.86 49.99 9.47
N LYS A 511 -26.65 51.05 9.30
CA LYS A 511 -26.66 52.25 10.17
C LYS A 511 -27.00 51.89 11.63
#